data_AF-A0A7D5N6G5-F1
#
_entry.id   AF-A0A7D5N6G5-F1
#
_cell.length_a   1.000
_cell.length_b   1.000
_cell.length_c   1.000
_cell.angle_alpha   90.00
_cell.angle_beta   90.00
_cell.angle_gamma   90.00
#
_symmetry.space_group_name_H-M   'P 1'
#
loop_
_entity.id
_entity.type
_entity.pdbx_description
1 polymer ?
#
loop_
_entity_poly.entity_id
_entity_poly.type
_entity_poly.pdbx_seq_one_letter_code
_entity_poly.pdbx_strand_id
1 'polypeptide(L)'
;MNPVVITPAVNWNGQYWELAFNTPSFSQFRIHSVNMFNAPLPVVVTEFKGQMLETSDLISWTTSTEINSDYFVVEYSQDAKNFQAIASSLKSSTRK
;
A
#
# COMPACT_ATOMS: atom_id res chain seq x y z
N MET A 1 4.41 -21.54 -5.10
CA MET A 1 3.76 -21.96 -3.84
C MET A 1 2.70 -20.93 -3.50
N ASN A 2 1.51 -21.35 -3.10
CA ASN A 2 0.47 -20.41 -2.70
C ASN A 2 0.84 -19.81 -1.33
N PRO A 3 0.63 -18.51 -1.11
CA PRO A 3 0.84 -17.91 0.19
C PRO A 3 -0.09 -18.56 1.23
N VAL A 4 0.43 -18.84 2.42
CA VAL A 4 -0.35 -19.33 3.56
C VAL A 4 -0.90 -18.12 4.32
N VAL A 5 -2.22 -18.05 4.45
CA VAL A 5 -2.89 -17.00 5.21
C VAL A 5 -2.91 -17.39 6.68
N ILE A 6 -2.44 -16.51 7.55
CA ILE A 6 -2.43 -16.70 9.01
C ILE A 6 -3.16 -15.52 9.63
N THR A 7 -4.15 -15.80 10.47
CA THR A 7 -4.76 -14.77 11.34
C THR A 7 -3.94 -14.71 12.63
N PRO A 8 -3.18 -13.63 12.87
CA PRO A 8 -2.33 -13.53 14.06
C PRO A 8 -3.17 -13.27 15.31
N ALA A 9 -2.64 -13.64 16.47
CA ALA A 9 -3.15 -13.12 17.73
C ALA A 9 -2.74 -11.64 17.82
N VAL A 10 -3.72 -10.77 18.12
CA VAL A 10 -3.52 -9.32 18.23
C VAL A 10 -3.67 -8.92 19.69
N ASN A 11 -2.63 -8.36 20.28
CA ASN A 11 -2.62 -7.95 21.69
C ASN A 11 -2.17 -6.48 21.80
N TRP A 12 -2.81 -5.73 22.70
CA TRP A 12 -2.35 -4.40 23.08
C TRP A 12 -1.47 -4.52 24.33
N ASN A 13 -0.23 -4.05 24.26
CA ASN A 13 0.72 -4.16 25.38
C ASN A 13 0.80 -2.90 26.27
N GLY A 14 -0.06 -1.90 26.02
CA GLY A 14 -0.01 -0.61 26.72
C GLY A 14 0.65 0.52 25.93
N GLN A 15 1.39 0.22 24.85
CA GLN A 15 2.05 1.22 24.00
C GLN A 15 1.88 0.96 22.50
N TYR A 16 1.90 -0.29 22.05
CA TYR A 16 1.69 -0.69 20.66
C TYR A 16 0.92 -2.01 20.55
N TRP A 17 0.38 -2.26 19.35
CA TRP A 17 -0.23 -3.53 18.99
C TRP A 17 0.86 -4.54 18.62
N GLU A 18 0.80 -5.72 19.23
CA GLU A 18 1.67 -6.86 18.95
C GLU A 18 0.91 -7.91 18.16
N LEU A 19 1.51 -8.40 17.09
CA LEU A 19 0.99 -9.48 16.25
C LEU A 19 1.87 -10.71 16.42
N ALA A 20 1.31 -11.81 16.92
CA ALA A 20 2.02 -13.07 17.12
C ALA A 20 1.46 -14.17 16.21
N PHE A 21 2.34 -14.84 15.48
CA PHE A 21 2.00 -15.96 14.58
C PHE A 21 3.21 -16.86 14.33
N ASN A 22 2.96 -18.15 14.08
CA ASN A 22 3.99 -19.10 13.67
C ASN A 22 4.29 -18.92 12.19
N THR A 23 5.54 -18.64 11.83
CA THR A 23 5.94 -18.52 10.42
C THR A 23 6.55 -19.83 9.89
N PRO A 24 6.08 -20.37 8.75
CA PRO A 24 6.67 -21.56 8.14
C PRO A 24 8.03 -21.27 7.45
N SER A 25 8.38 -20.01 7.19
CA SER A 25 9.66 -19.59 6.59
C SER A 25 9.93 -18.09 6.83
N PHE A 26 11.19 -17.65 6.83
CA PHE A 26 11.59 -16.25 7.02
C PHE A 26 11.82 -15.47 5.71
N SER A 27 11.64 -16.09 4.54
CA SER A 27 12.07 -15.47 3.29
C SER A 27 11.11 -14.39 2.77
N GLN A 28 9.82 -14.42 3.14
CA GLN A 28 8.85 -13.39 2.74
C GLN A 28 7.55 -13.48 3.55
N PHE A 29 7.23 -12.47 4.36
CA PHE A 29 5.90 -12.29 4.95
C PHE A 29 5.41 -10.85 4.70
N ARG A 30 4.08 -10.66 4.69
CA ARG A 30 3.43 -9.37 4.49
C ARG A 30 2.28 -9.25 5.49
N ILE A 31 2.11 -8.07 6.07
CA ILE A 31 0.95 -7.74 6.89
C ILE A 31 -0.07 -7.05 5.98
N HIS A 32 -1.31 -7.51 5.96
CA HIS A 32 -2.40 -6.89 5.20
C HIS A 32 -3.70 -6.95 5.99
N SER A 33 -4.63 -6.05 5.66
CA SER A 33 -5.98 -6.07 6.21
C SER A 33 -6.82 -7.20 5.61
N VAL A 34 -7.85 -7.64 6.35
CA VAL A 34 -8.82 -8.63 5.88
C VAL A 34 -9.65 -8.01 4.76
N ASN A 35 -9.69 -8.66 3.60
CA ASN A 35 -10.60 -8.34 2.50
C ASN A 35 -11.37 -9.60 2.09
N MET A 36 -12.34 -9.46 1.18
CA MET A 36 -13.24 -10.55 0.79
C MET A 36 -12.54 -11.84 0.30
N PHE A 37 -11.25 -11.77 -0.08
CA PHE A 37 -10.46 -12.93 -0.52
C PHE A 37 -9.15 -13.13 0.26
N ASN A 38 -8.89 -12.34 1.30
CA ASN A 38 -7.59 -12.27 2.00
C ASN A 38 -6.37 -12.20 1.05
N ALA A 39 -6.55 -11.56 -0.11
CA ALA A 39 -5.49 -11.45 -1.12
C ALA A 39 -4.82 -10.08 -1.01
N PRO A 40 -3.47 -9.98 -1.06
CA PRO A 40 -2.84 -8.67 -1.20
C PRO A 40 -3.36 -8.02 -2.49
N LEU A 41 -3.79 -6.76 -2.43
CA LEU A 41 -4.22 -6.03 -3.62
C LEU A 41 -2.98 -5.90 -4.54
N PRO A 42 -2.94 -6.50 -5.75
CA PRO A 42 -1.72 -6.57 -6.55
C PRO A 42 -1.53 -5.28 -7.36
N VAL A 43 -1.25 -4.19 -6.65
CA VAL A 43 -0.70 -2.99 -7.26
C VAL A 43 0.81 -3.03 -7.07
N VAL A 44 1.55 -3.03 -8.18
CA VAL A 44 3.01 -2.97 -8.15
C VAL A 44 3.44 -1.66 -8.79
N VAL A 45 3.86 -0.70 -7.95
CA VAL A 45 4.46 0.56 -8.40
C VAL A 45 5.93 0.30 -8.72
N THR A 46 6.33 0.50 -9.97
CA THR A 46 7.72 0.34 -10.42
C THR A 46 8.52 1.62 -10.33
N GLU A 47 7.85 2.77 -10.35
CA GLU A 47 8.49 4.08 -10.27
C GLU A 47 7.55 5.08 -9.58
N PHE A 48 8.10 5.89 -8.68
CA PHE A 48 7.42 7.04 -8.09
C PHE A 48 8.42 8.21 -8.03
N LYS A 49 8.09 9.33 -8.67
CA LYS A 49 8.96 10.50 -8.83
C LYS A 49 8.19 11.77 -8.51
N GLY A 50 8.87 12.68 -7.81
CA GLY A 50 8.45 14.06 -7.65
C GLY A 50 9.50 14.99 -8.24
N GLN A 51 9.07 15.95 -9.06
CA GLN A 51 9.91 16.99 -9.62
C GLN A 51 9.32 18.35 -9.28
N MET A 52 10.10 19.17 -8.58
CA MET A 52 9.75 20.57 -8.35
C MET A 52 9.94 21.36 -9.66
N LEU A 53 8.88 22.01 -10.12
CA LEU A 53 8.90 22.99 -11.21
C LEU A 53 8.83 24.40 -10.61
N GLU A 54 9.02 25.44 -11.42
CA GLU A 54 9.08 26.83 -10.95
C GLU A 54 7.84 27.28 -10.17
N THR A 55 6.66 26.75 -10.53
CA THR A 55 5.38 27.16 -9.93
C THR A 55 4.54 25.99 -9.42
N SER A 56 5.04 24.75 -9.49
CA SER A 56 4.25 23.55 -9.16
C SER A 56 5.13 22.32 -8.98
N ASP A 57 4.63 21.31 -8.28
CA ASP A 57 5.29 20.00 -8.23
C ASP A 57 4.64 19.03 -9.22
N LEU A 58 5.47 18.36 -10.02
CA LEU A 58 5.06 17.27 -10.89
C LEU A 58 5.30 15.94 -10.18
N ILE A 59 4.22 15.24 -9.86
CA ILE A 59 4.26 13.87 -9.33
C ILE A 59 3.92 12.90 -10.46
N SER A 60 4.77 11.91 -10.70
CA SER A 60 4.55 10.86 -11.68
C SER A 60 4.87 9.49 -11.11
N TRP A 61 4.10 8.49 -11.50
CA TRP A 61 4.34 7.10 -11.12
C TRP A 61 4.02 6.15 -12.27
N THR A 62 4.67 5.00 -12.24
CA THR A 62 4.40 3.89 -13.16
C THR A 62 4.09 2.65 -12.35
N THR A 63 3.07 1.92 -12.78
CA THR A 63 2.65 0.64 -12.23
C THR A 63 2.90 -0.46 -13.25
N SER A 64 3.39 -1.62 -12.79
CA SER A 64 3.52 -2.82 -13.65
C SER A 64 2.29 -3.70 -13.60
N THR A 65 1.51 -3.65 -12.51
CA THR A 65 0.22 -4.34 -12.38
C THR A 65 -0.77 -3.48 -11.60
N GLU A 66 -2.02 -3.46 -12.05
CA GLU A 66 -3.16 -2.82 -11.38
C GLU A 66 -4.35 -3.80 -11.36
N ILE A 67 -4.22 -4.89 -10.62
CA ILE A 67 -5.29 -5.90 -10.55
C ILE A 67 -6.31 -5.46 -9.48
N ASN A 68 -7.59 -5.35 -9.87
CA ASN A 68 -8.68 -4.90 -8.99
C ASN A 68 -8.45 -3.51 -8.35
N SER A 69 -7.77 -2.61 -9.07
CA SER A 69 -7.57 -1.22 -8.65
C SER A 69 -8.60 -0.31 -9.34
N ASP A 70 -9.31 0.49 -8.56
CA ASP A 70 -10.33 1.44 -9.06
C ASP A 70 -9.72 2.84 -9.27
N TYR A 71 -8.94 3.31 -8.29
CA TYR A 71 -8.30 4.62 -8.32
C TYR A 71 -7.08 4.68 -7.39
N PHE A 72 -6.24 5.69 -7.62
CA PHE A 72 -5.18 6.12 -6.73
C PHE A 72 -5.61 7.36 -5.94
N VAL A 73 -5.16 7.41 -4.68
CA VAL A 73 -5.16 8.62 -3.86
C VAL A 73 -3.71 9.01 -3.65
N VAL A 74 -3.35 10.23 -4.05
CA VAL A 74 -2.04 10.79 -3.75
C VAL A 74 -2.20 11.69 -2.55
N GLU A 75 -1.35 11.50 -1.56
CA GLU A 75 -1.34 12.28 -0.33
C GLU A 75 -0.01 12.99 -0.15
N TYR A 76 -0.05 14.15 0.48
CA TYR A 76 1.09 15.01 0.77
C TYR A 76 1.19 15.26 2.28
N SER A 77 2.41 15.37 2.78
CA SER A 77 2.70 15.68 4.18
C SER A 77 3.92 16.58 4.28
N GLN A 78 3.86 17.58 5.18
CA GLN A 78 4.99 18.42 5.53
C GLN A 78 5.83 17.85 6.69
N ASP A 79 5.25 16.96 7.50
CA ASP A 79 5.84 16.44 8.74
C ASP A 79 6.09 14.93 8.71
N ALA A 80 5.77 14.28 7.59
CA ALA A 80 5.81 12.83 7.37
C ALA A 80 4.95 12.03 8.37
N LYS A 81 3.98 12.68 9.03
CA LYS A 81 3.08 12.07 10.02
C LYS A 81 1.62 12.28 9.65
N ASN A 82 1.27 13.50 9.26
CA ASN A 82 -0.06 13.90 8.85
C ASN A 82 -0.10 14.03 7.33
N PHE A 83 -0.82 13.13 6.67
CA PHE A 83 -0.97 13.09 5.22
C PHE A 83 -2.35 13.65 4.84
N GLN A 84 -2.38 14.47 3.79
CA GLN A 84 -3.60 15.05 3.22
C GLN A 84 -3.69 14.73 1.74
N ALA A 85 -4.85 14.28 1.28
CA ALA A 85 -5.07 14.00 -0.14
C ALA A 85 -4.94 15.27 -0.99
N ILE A 86 -4.07 15.22 -2.01
CA ILE A 86 -3.88 16.33 -2.96
C ILE A 86 -4.84 16.26 -4.16
N ALA A 87 -5.41 15.09 -4.41
CA ALA A 87 -6.43 14.87 -5.42
C ALA A 87 -7.36 13.72 -5.01
N SER A 88 -8.65 13.84 -5.31
CA SER A 88 -9.60 12.75 -5.20
C SER A 88 -9.57 11.88 -6.46
N SER A 89 -9.36 10.57 -6.28
CA SER A 89 -9.58 9.53 -7.29
C SER A 89 -8.90 9.75 -8.64
N LEU A 90 -7.57 9.63 -8.67
CA LEU A 90 -6.82 9.54 -9.93
C LEU A 90 -7.11 8.16 -10.54
N LYS A 91 -7.72 8.14 -11.74
CA LYS A 91 -8.14 6.87 -12.35
C LYS A 91 -6.96 5.91 -12.49
N SER A 92 -7.18 4.67 -12.04
CA SER A 92 -6.25 3.58 -12.33
C SER A 92 -6.18 3.40 -13.85
N SER A 93 -4.99 3.24 -14.41
CA SER A 93 -4.81 3.00 -15.83
C SER A 93 -5.18 1.54 -16.14
N THR A 94 -6.47 1.28 -16.39
CA THR A 94 -6.92 0.01 -16.97
C THR A 94 -6.31 -0.14 -18.36
N ARG A 95 -5.17 -0.84 -18.48
CA ARG A 95 -4.71 -1.37 -19.77
C ARG A 95 -4.92 -2.88 -19.76
N LYS A 96 -5.81 -3.27 -20.69
CA LYS A 96 -6.26 -4.61 -21.11
C LYS A 96 -5.39 -5.79 -20.71
#